data_AF-A0A2K3MP77-F1
#
_entry.id   AF-A0A2K3MP77-F1
#
_cell.length_a   1.000
_cell.length_b   1.000
_cell.length_c   1.000
_cell.angle_alpha   90.00
_cell.angle_beta   90.00
_cell.angle_gamma   90.00
#
_symmetry.space_group_name_H-M   'P 1'
#
loop_
_entity.id
_entity.type
_entity.pdbx_description
1 polymer ?
#
loop_
_entity_poly.entity_id
_entity_poly.type
_entity_poly.pdbx_seq_one_letter_code
_entity_poly.pdbx_strand_id
1 'polypeptide(L)'
;MLRVYEMAMRTWSDWLEVHVNRNKTQLFFVSMSPTHERAEEWGATKGDNCYKETDMIAKEGYWGKGSDPKMMQVVENVLDDLKTRGLNVQMLNITQLSEYRKEGHPSIYRKQWEPLTREQISNPNGYADCIHWCLPGVPDVWNELLYAYIFDQ
;
A
#
# COMPACT_ATOMS: atom_id res chain seq x y z
N MET A 1 5.27 -8.67 15.40
CA MET A 1 4.43 -7.54 14.94
C MET A 1 2.98 -7.93 14.71
N LEU A 2 2.69 -9.07 14.06
CA LEU A 2 1.30 -9.52 13.77
C LEU A 2 0.31 -9.40 14.93
N ARG A 3 0.65 -9.89 16.13
CA ARG A 3 -0.23 -9.77 17.32
C ARG A 3 -0.60 -8.32 17.66
N VAL A 4 0.36 -7.40 17.56
CA VAL A 4 0.12 -5.98 17.87
C VAL A 4 -0.74 -5.33 16.78
N TYR A 5 -0.50 -5.70 15.52
CA TYR A 5 -1.34 -5.28 14.40
C TYR A 5 -2.79 -5.77 14.57
N GLU A 6 -2.97 -7.04 14.93
CA GLU A 6 -4.29 -7.60 15.23
C GLU A 6 -4.98 -6.88 16.39
N MET A 7 -4.26 -6.60 17.48
CA MET A 7 -4.82 -5.83 18.61
C MET A 7 -5.30 -4.44 18.17
N ALA A 8 -4.52 -3.74 17.32
CA ALA A 8 -4.90 -2.44 16.79
C ALA A 8 -6.15 -2.54 15.89
N MET A 9 -6.18 -3.53 15.00
CA MET A 9 -7.32 -3.77 14.12
C MET A 9 -8.59 -4.13 14.88
N ARG A 10 -8.50 -4.94 15.95
CA ARG A 10 -9.64 -5.24 16.82
C ARG A 10 -10.16 -4.01 17.54
N THR A 11 -9.26 -3.18 18.08
CA THR A 11 -9.62 -1.91 18.72
C THR A 11 -10.36 -0.97 17.76
N TRP A 12 -9.85 -0.85 16.52
CA TRP A 12 -10.51 -0.07 15.47
C TRP A 12 -11.89 -0.64 15.13
N SER A 13 -12.00 -1.95 15.00
CA SER A 13 -13.26 -2.66 14.74
C SER A 13 -14.31 -2.38 15.83
N ASP A 14 -13.93 -2.51 17.10
CA ASP A 14 -14.86 -2.31 18.23
C ASP A 14 -15.32 -0.85 18.30
N TRP A 15 -14.44 0.09 17.94
CA TRP A 15 -14.81 1.49 17.82
C TRP A 15 -15.86 1.71 16.71
N LEU A 16 -15.69 1.08 15.53
CA LEU A 16 -16.66 1.21 14.45
C LEU A 16 -18.06 0.73 14.85
N GLU A 17 -18.14 -0.39 15.58
CA GLU A 17 -19.40 -0.95 16.06
C GLU A 17 -20.22 0.03 16.90
N VAL A 18 -19.55 0.78 17.77
CA VAL A 18 -20.21 1.71 18.70
C VAL A 18 -20.50 3.06 18.05
N HIS A 19 -19.64 3.50 17.12
CA HIS A 19 -19.63 4.90 16.69
C HIS A 19 -20.12 5.15 15.25
N VAL A 20 -20.29 4.11 14.43
CA VAL A 20 -20.70 4.29 13.02
C VAL A 20 -22.16 3.91 12.79
N ASN A 21 -22.90 4.83 12.16
CA ASN A 21 -24.25 4.55 11.66
C ASN A 21 -24.19 3.85 10.29
N ARG A 22 -24.38 2.53 10.29
CA ARG A 22 -24.36 1.69 9.08
C ARG A 22 -25.40 2.06 8.00
N ASN A 23 -26.46 2.78 8.37
CA ASN A 23 -27.49 3.23 7.41
C ASN A 23 -27.12 4.56 6.72
N LYS A 24 -26.05 5.22 7.15
CA LYS A 24 -25.62 6.52 6.63
C LYS A 24 -24.18 6.54 6.12
N THR A 25 -23.40 5.51 6.43
CA THR A 25 -21.95 5.48 6.17
C THR A 25 -21.58 4.23 5.39
N GLN A 26 -20.91 4.42 4.25
CA GLN A 26 -20.18 3.35 3.58
C GLN A 26 -18.76 3.29 4.14
N LEU A 27 -18.28 2.08 4.46
CA LEU A 27 -16.96 1.88 5.07
C LEU A 27 -16.02 1.19 4.10
N PHE A 28 -14.79 1.68 4.05
CA PHE A 28 -13.74 1.19 3.18
C PHE A 28 -12.45 0.96 3.98
N PHE A 29 -11.71 -0.09 3.63
CA PHE A 29 -10.37 -0.33 4.16
C PHE A 29 -9.40 -0.50 2.99
N VAL A 30 -8.40 0.37 2.89
CA VAL A 30 -7.35 0.26 1.88
C VAL A 30 -6.29 -0.70 2.39
N SER A 31 -5.96 -1.72 1.60
CA SER A 31 -4.95 -2.68 1.99
C SER A 31 -3.53 -2.10 1.94
N MET A 32 -2.53 -2.92 2.28
CA MET A 32 -1.14 -2.49 2.37
C MET A 32 -0.63 -1.87 1.04
N SER A 33 -0.08 -0.65 1.12
CA SER A 33 0.74 -0.10 0.04
C SER A 33 2.13 -0.74 0.09
N PRO A 34 2.60 -1.40 -0.98
CA PRO A 34 3.91 -2.04 -1.01
C PRO A 34 5.05 -1.02 -1.11
N THR A 35 6.27 -1.49 -0.85
CA THR A 35 7.52 -0.72 -0.99
C THR A 35 8.47 -1.42 -1.95
N HIS A 36 9.36 -0.66 -2.60
CA HIS A 36 10.33 -1.18 -3.57
C HIS A 36 11.77 -0.81 -3.21
N GLU A 37 12.18 -1.20 -2.00
CA GLU A 37 13.50 -0.87 -1.45
C GLU A 37 14.64 -1.81 -1.88
N ARG A 38 14.33 -3.00 -2.40
CA ARG A 38 15.30 -4.06 -2.68
C ARG A 38 15.14 -4.63 -4.08
N ALA A 39 15.97 -4.19 -5.01
CA ALA A 39 15.82 -4.55 -6.41
C ALA A 39 16.09 -6.02 -6.72
N GLU A 40 16.81 -6.73 -5.84
CA GLU A 40 16.97 -8.18 -5.95
C GLU A 40 15.65 -8.96 -5.85
N GLU A 41 14.58 -8.38 -5.29
CA GLU A 41 13.27 -9.06 -5.19
C GLU A 41 12.64 -9.29 -6.56
N TRP A 42 12.89 -8.39 -7.51
CA TRP A 42 12.41 -8.49 -8.89
C TRP A 42 13.51 -8.84 -9.90
N GLY A 43 14.65 -9.33 -9.43
CA GLY A 43 15.74 -9.86 -10.27
C GLY A 43 16.74 -8.82 -10.78
N ALA A 44 16.70 -7.59 -10.27
CA ALA A 44 17.71 -6.56 -10.55
C ALA A 44 18.91 -6.64 -9.59
N THR A 45 19.86 -5.72 -9.74
CA THR A 45 21.12 -5.71 -8.99
C THR A 45 20.89 -5.60 -7.48
N LYS A 46 21.53 -6.47 -6.71
CA LYS A 46 21.50 -6.40 -5.24
C LYS A 46 22.05 -5.05 -4.76
N GLY A 47 21.31 -4.37 -3.88
CA GLY A 47 21.68 -3.07 -3.33
C GLY A 47 21.21 -1.86 -4.15
N ASP A 48 20.61 -2.09 -5.32
CA ASP A 48 19.76 -1.10 -5.99
C ASP A 48 18.34 -1.12 -5.41
N ASN A 49 17.54 -0.11 -5.77
CA ASN A 49 16.15 0.07 -5.38
C ASN A 49 15.33 0.66 -6.54
N CYS A 50 14.16 1.24 -6.24
CA CYS A 50 13.27 1.84 -7.24
C CYS A 50 13.88 2.96 -8.12
N TYR A 51 15.06 3.51 -7.81
CA TYR A 51 15.58 4.71 -8.48
C TYR A 51 15.72 4.62 -10.01
N LYS A 52 16.16 3.48 -10.54
CA LYS A 52 16.38 3.30 -11.99
C LYS A 52 15.23 2.56 -12.66
N GLU A 53 14.15 2.30 -11.95
CA GLU A 53 13.07 1.48 -12.45
C GLU A 53 12.10 2.33 -13.28
N THR A 54 11.96 2.00 -14.56
CA THR A 54 11.07 2.71 -15.51
C THR A 54 9.95 1.85 -16.06
N ASP A 55 10.01 0.54 -15.81
CA ASP A 55 9.03 -0.44 -16.26
C ASP A 55 8.43 -1.16 -15.06
N MET A 56 7.24 -1.72 -15.25
CA MET A 56 6.61 -2.61 -14.27
C MET A 56 7.32 -3.96 -14.16
N ILE A 57 7.07 -4.68 -13.07
CA ILE A 57 7.53 -6.08 -12.93
C ILE A 57 6.70 -6.97 -13.86
N ALA A 58 7.37 -7.69 -14.75
CA ALA A 58 6.70 -8.55 -15.73
C ALA A 58 6.42 -9.98 -15.22
N LYS A 59 7.02 -10.39 -14.10
CA LYS A 59 6.90 -11.74 -13.56
C LYS A 59 5.51 -11.95 -12.98
N GLU A 60 4.70 -12.77 -13.64
CA GLU A 60 3.39 -13.17 -13.12
C GLU A 60 3.48 -13.80 -11.72
N GLY A 61 2.52 -13.46 -10.86
CA GLY A 61 2.49 -13.93 -9.49
C GLY A 61 3.59 -13.32 -8.61
N TYR A 62 4.17 -12.18 -9.01
CA TYR A 62 5.12 -11.47 -8.18
C TYR A 62 4.50 -11.08 -6.83
N TRP A 63 5.32 -11.20 -5.79
CA TRP A 63 4.97 -10.84 -4.42
C TRP A 63 6.22 -10.41 -3.68
N GLY A 64 6.33 -9.12 -3.38
CA GLY A 64 7.42 -8.56 -2.60
C GLY A 64 7.42 -9.05 -1.16
N LYS A 65 8.60 -9.07 -0.54
CA LYS A 65 8.78 -9.50 0.86
C LYS A 65 8.26 -8.45 1.85
N GLY A 66 8.04 -7.21 1.40
CA GLY A 66 7.49 -6.12 2.21
C GLY A 66 6.00 -6.27 2.50
N SER A 67 5.25 -6.90 1.58
CA SER A 67 3.84 -7.20 1.77
C SER A 67 3.67 -8.53 2.49
N ASP A 68 3.34 -8.52 3.78
CA ASP A 68 3.14 -9.76 4.54
C ASP A 68 1.69 -10.28 4.35
N PRO A 69 1.47 -11.44 3.69
CA PRO A 69 0.13 -12.01 3.54
C PRO A 69 -0.56 -12.28 4.89
N LYS A 70 0.20 -12.51 5.96
CA LYS A 70 -0.37 -12.74 7.29
C LYS A 70 -0.96 -11.46 7.88
N MET A 71 -0.40 -10.28 7.57
CA MET A 71 -1.01 -9.00 7.97
C MET A 71 -2.31 -8.78 7.22
N MET A 72 -2.34 -9.09 5.92
CA MET A 72 -3.56 -9.04 5.10
C MET A 72 -4.65 -9.98 5.63
N GLN A 73 -4.29 -11.21 5.98
CA GLN A 73 -5.23 -12.18 6.57
C GLN A 73 -5.81 -11.69 7.92
N VAL A 74 -5.02 -10.96 8.72
CA VAL A 74 -5.54 -10.34 9.94
C VAL A 74 -6.62 -9.31 9.63
N VAL A 75 -6.42 -8.48 8.60
CA VAL A 75 -7.44 -7.51 8.14
C VAL A 75 -8.69 -8.26 7.71
N GLU A 76 -8.57 -9.24 6.80
CA GLU A 76 -9.70 -10.03 6.30
C GLU A 76 -10.53 -10.63 7.45
N ASN A 77 -9.86 -11.30 8.41
CA ASN A 77 -10.55 -11.88 9.56
C ASN A 77 -11.30 -10.84 10.41
N VAL A 78 -10.75 -9.64 10.58
CA VAL A 78 -11.40 -8.56 11.34
C VAL A 78 -12.59 -7.98 10.55
N LEU A 79 -12.47 -7.83 9.23
CA LEU A 79 -13.57 -7.35 8.39
C LEU A 79 -14.71 -8.37 8.32
N ASP A 80 -14.41 -9.66 8.22
CA ASP A 80 -15.40 -10.73 8.26
C ASP A 80 -16.14 -10.77 9.59
N ASP A 81 -15.43 -10.62 10.72
CA ASP A 81 -16.04 -10.54 12.05
C ASP A 81 -16.96 -9.32 12.19
N LEU A 82 -16.55 -8.14 11.72
CA LEU A 82 -17.40 -6.94 11.65
C LEU A 82 -18.65 -7.17 10.82
N LYS A 83 -18.52 -7.88 9.70
CA LYS A 83 -19.64 -8.23 8.82
C LYS A 83 -20.66 -9.12 9.54
N THR A 84 -20.23 -10.05 10.40
CA THR A 84 -21.16 -10.84 11.22
C THR A 84 -21.94 -10.00 12.24
N ARG A 85 -21.36 -8.89 12.71
CA ARG A 85 -22.01 -7.86 13.55
C ARG A 85 -22.83 -6.84 12.73
N GLY A 86 -22.86 -7.03 11.41
CA GLY A 86 -23.64 -6.28 10.43
C GLY A 86 -23.05 -4.92 10.04
N LEU A 87 -21.75 -4.71 10.27
CA LEU A 87 -20.99 -3.62 9.67
C LEU A 87 -20.18 -4.16 8.49
N ASN A 88 -20.56 -3.76 7.28
CA ASN A 88 -19.85 -4.16 6.08
C ASN A 88 -18.77 -3.11 5.76
N VAL A 89 -17.51 -3.54 5.79
CA VAL A 89 -16.36 -2.75 5.35
C VAL A 89 -15.82 -3.35 4.07
N GLN A 90 -15.83 -2.58 2.98
CA GLN A 90 -15.30 -3.03 1.70
C GLN A 90 -13.78 -2.89 1.68
N MET A 91 -13.07 -3.98 1.39
CA MET A 91 -11.62 -3.93 1.25
C MET A 91 -11.23 -3.50 -0.17
N LEU A 92 -10.48 -2.40 -0.28
CA LEU A 92 -9.79 -2.03 -1.50
C LEU A 92 -8.47 -2.80 -1.51
N ASN A 93 -8.48 -3.98 -2.12
CA ASN A 93 -7.30 -4.84 -2.22
C ASN A 93 -6.33 -4.33 -3.29
N ILE A 94 -5.51 -3.36 -2.89
CA ILE A 94 -4.52 -2.69 -3.74
C ILE A 94 -3.14 -3.34 -3.70
N THR A 95 -2.89 -4.27 -2.79
CA THR A 95 -1.53 -4.71 -2.44
C THR A 95 -0.84 -5.34 -3.64
N GLN A 96 -1.41 -6.41 -4.21
CA GLN A 96 -0.75 -7.17 -5.28
C GLN A 96 -0.66 -6.38 -6.59
N LEU A 97 -1.70 -5.63 -6.96
CA LEU A 97 -1.64 -4.81 -8.18
C LEU A 97 -0.55 -3.73 -8.07
N SER A 98 -0.31 -3.21 -6.86
CA SER A 98 0.69 -2.18 -6.62
C SER A 98 2.11 -2.74 -6.51
N GLU A 99 2.25 -4.01 -6.12
CA GLU A 99 3.55 -4.73 -6.09
C GLU A 99 4.18 -4.81 -7.48
N TYR A 100 3.39 -4.75 -8.55
CA TYR A 100 3.96 -4.73 -9.91
C TYR A 100 4.57 -3.38 -10.30
N ARG A 101 4.30 -2.31 -9.53
CA ARG A 101 4.50 -0.92 -9.96
C ARG A 101 5.79 -0.30 -9.41
N LYS A 102 6.91 -1.01 -9.48
CA LYS A 102 8.22 -0.53 -8.99
C LYS A 102 8.67 0.83 -9.57
N GLU A 103 8.17 1.19 -10.75
CA GLU A 103 8.43 2.45 -11.46
C GLU A 103 7.55 3.62 -10.99
N GLY A 104 6.52 3.36 -10.18
CA GLY A 104 5.54 4.39 -9.76
C GLY A 104 6.02 5.31 -8.63
N HIS A 105 7.21 5.08 -8.09
CA HIS A 105 7.75 5.82 -6.95
C HIS A 105 8.44 7.12 -7.38
N PRO A 106 8.42 8.18 -6.54
CA PRO A 106 9.11 9.43 -6.84
C PRO A 106 10.62 9.29 -6.77
N SER A 107 11.13 8.28 -6.06
CA SER A 107 12.56 8.10 -5.84
C SER A 107 13.21 9.39 -5.29
N ILE A 108 14.17 9.98 -6.01
CA ILE A 108 14.82 11.24 -5.59
C ILE A 108 14.01 12.50 -5.93
N TYR A 109 12.95 12.38 -6.75
CA TYR A 109 12.18 13.49 -7.29
C TYR A 109 11.03 13.94 -6.37
N ARG A 110 11.00 13.48 -5.11
CA ARG A 110 10.08 14.00 -4.11
C ARG A 110 10.49 15.41 -3.68
N LYS A 111 9.54 16.17 -3.14
CA LYS A 111 9.86 17.44 -2.46
C LYS A 111 10.79 17.15 -1.28
N GLN A 112 12.01 17.68 -1.36
CA GLN A 112 12.94 17.71 -0.26
C GLN A 112 12.73 19.05 0.46
N TRP A 113 12.58 19.02 1.79
CA TRP A 113 12.43 20.25 2.57
C TRP A 113 13.67 21.12 2.50
N GLU A 114 14.83 20.48 2.41
CA GLU A 114 16.13 21.10 2.13
C GLU A 114 16.65 20.60 0.78
N PRO A 115 17.33 21.43 -0.03
CA PRO A 115 17.95 20.98 -1.27
C PRO A 115 18.93 19.83 -1.00
N LEU A 116 18.94 18.83 -1.89
CA LEU A 116 19.90 17.72 -1.79
C LEU A 116 21.33 18.24 -1.88
N THR A 117 22.21 17.77 -0.98
CA THR A 117 23.64 18.07 -1.07
C THR A 117 24.26 17.37 -2.28
N ARG A 118 25.48 17.78 -2.68
CA ARG A 118 26.19 17.14 -3.79
C ARG A 118 26.45 15.65 -3.53
N GLU A 119 26.70 15.29 -2.27
CA GLU A 119 26.89 13.91 -1.83
C GLU A 119 25.61 13.08 -1.94
N GLN A 120 24.46 13.69 -1.72
CA GLN A 120 23.16 13.01 -1.85
C GLN A 120 22.82 12.79 -3.33
N ILE A 121 23.09 13.81 -4.16
CA ILE A 121 22.92 13.72 -5.62
C ILE A 121 23.87 12.67 -6.21
N SER A 122 25.10 12.52 -5.68
CA SER A 122 26.05 11.50 -6.14
C SER A 122 25.72 10.09 -5.66
N ASN A 123 24.79 9.92 -4.71
CA ASN A 123 24.31 8.62 -4.25
C ASN A 123 22.76 8.56 -4.25
N PRO A 124 22.11 8.57 -5.42
CA PRO A 124 20.66 8.62 -5.52
C PRO A 124 19.96 7.41 -4.88
N ASN A 125 20.59 6.22 -4.92
CA ASN A 125 20.06 5.03 -4.24
C ASN A 125 19.89 5.26 -2.73
N GLY A 126 20.83 5.96 -2.07
CA GLY A 126 20.77 6.22 -0.63
C GLY A 126 19.67 7.19 -0.20
N TYR A 127 19.05 7.91 -1.15
CA TYR A 127 18.05 8.95 -0.88
C TYR A 127 16.73 8.74 -1.64
N ALA A 128 16.61 7.64 -2.38
CA ALA A 128 15.41 7.28 -3.10
C ALA A 128 14.27 6.97 -2.14
N ASP A 129 13.13 7.62 -2.35
CA ASP A 129 11.88 7.26 -1.72
C ASP A 129 11.17 6.19 -2.56
N CYS A 130 11.16 4.97 -2.02
CA CYS A 130 10.52 3.80 -2.61
C CYS A 130 9.29 3.35 -1.80
N ILE A 131 8.64 4.30 -1.13
CA ILE A 131 7.46 4.08 -0.27
C ILE A 131 6.27 4.89 -0.80
N HIS A 132 6.48 6.17 -1.12
CA HIS A 132 5.43 7.05 -1.64
C HIS A 132 5.27 6.90 -3.15
N TRP A 133 4.23 7.50 -3.73
CA TRP A 133 3.92 7.36 -5.15
C TRP A 133 3.93 8.72 -5.87
N CYS A 134 4.35 8.73 -7.12
CA CYS A 134 4.13 9.86 -8.03
C CYS A 134 2.63 10.10 -8.24
N LEU A 135 2.29 11.37 -8.53
CA LEU A 135 0.97 11.78 -9.01
C LEU A 135 1.14 12.59 -10.31
N PRO A 136 0.40 12.29 -11.39
CA PRO A 136 -0.51 11.15 -11.53
C PRO A 136 0.25 9.80 -11.47
N GLY A 137 -0.42 8.73 -11.03
CA GLY A 137 0.23 7.43 -10.81
C GLY A 137 -0.63 6.36 -10.15
N VAL A 138 0.02 5.45 -9.42
CA VAL A 138 -0.61 4.27 -8.79
C VAL A 138 -1.81 4.62 -7.89
N PRO A 139 -1.79 5.69 -7.07
CA PRO A 139 -2.95 6.06 -6.26
C PRO A 139 -4.19 6.46 -7.07
N ASP A 140 -4.04 6.85 -8.33
CA ASP A 140 -5.20 7.16 -9.18
C ASP A 140 -6.03 5.90 -9.44
N VAL A 141 -5.38 4.75 -9.67
CA VAL A 141 -6.05 3.44 -9.82
C VAL A 141 -6.74 3.03 -8.51
N TRP A 142 -6.15 3.33 -7.35
CA TRP A 142 -6.81 3.06 -6.07
C TRP A 142 -8.09 3.88 -5.91
N ASN A 143 -8.07 5.14 -6.37
CA ASN A 143 -9.24 6.01 -6.39
C ASN A 143 -10.28 5.56 -7.42
N GLU A 144 -9.86 4.99 -8.56
CA GLU A 144 -10.79 4.36 -9.51
C GLU A 144 -11.51 3.16 -8.89
N LEU A 145 -10.80 2.32 -8.13
CA LEU A 145 -11.42 1.22 -7.37
C LEU A 145 -12.40 1.75 -6.30
N LEU A 146 -12.01 2.80 -5.58
CA LEU A 146 -12.90 3.44 -4.62
C LEU A 146 -14.16 4.00 -5.29
N TYR A 147 -13.99 4.69 -6.42
CA TYR A 147 -15.08 5.25 -7.20
C TYR A 147 -16.03 4.14 -7.67
N ALA A 148 -15.50 3.04 -8.19
CA ALA A 148 -16.29 1.87 -8.56
C ALA A 148 -17.14 1.38 -7.37
N TYR A 149 -16.56 1.16 -6.20
CA TYR A 149 -17.35 0.71 -5.04
C TYR A 149 -18.43 1.71 -4.56
N ILE A 150 -18.19 3.01 -4.69
CA ILE A 150 -19.14 4.04 -4.28
C ILE A 150 -20.36 4.07 -5.22
N PHE A 151 -20.13 3.90 -6.52
CA PHE A 151 -21.14 4.10 -7.56
C PHE A 151 -21.73 2.81 -8.15
N ASP A 152 -21.11 1.65 -7.93
CA ASP A 152 -21.58 0.33 -8.39
C ASP A 152 -22.59 -0.31 -7.41
N GLN A 153 -23.43 0.51 -6.75
CA GLN A 153 -24.51 0.04 -5.86
C GLN A 153 -25.84 -0.16 -6.56
#